data_AF-A0AAW1I8P4-F1
#
_entry.id   AF-A0AAW1I8P4-F1
#
_cell.length_a   1.000
_cell.length_b   1.000
_cell.length_c   1.000
_cell.angle_alpha   90.00
_cell.angle_beta   90.00
_cell.angle_gamma   90.00
#
_symmetry.space_group_name_H-M   'P 1'
#
loop_
_entity.id
_entity.type
_entity.pdbx_description
1 polymer ?
#
loop_
_entity_poly.entity_id
_entity_poly.type
_entity_poly.pdbx_seq_one_letter_code
_entity_poly.pdbx_strand_id
1 'polypeptide(L)'
;MRPNAGKVISIYDIPSITKSAFDVAMTARNISAGFAATGTWPVNTDIFGEVDFLPTQVTNRILPNPEPEESSSVQKPTAYVEN
;
A
#
# COMPACT_ATOMS: atom_id res chain seq x y z
N MET A 1 19.41 4.75 -23.86
CA MET A 1 20.71 4.72 -23.13
C MET A 1 20.60 5.63 -21.92
N ARG A 2 21.13 5.24 -20.75
CA ARG A 2 21.12 6.09 -19.54
C ARG A 2 22.40 6.95 -19.50
N PRO A 3 22.33 8.28 -19.34
CA PRO A 3 23.46 9.17 -19.59
C PRO A 3 24.62 9.14 -18.57
N ASN A 4 24.64 8.26 -17.56
CA ASN A 4 25.66 8.28 -16.50
C ASN A 4 26.03 6.88 -15.96
N ALA A 5 25.98 5.83 -16.81
CA ALA A 5 26.32 4.48 -16.37
C ALA A 5 27.82 4.36 -16.01
N GLY A 6 28.13 3.78 -14.84
CA GLY A 6 29.51 3.54 -14.39
C GLY A 6 30.25 4.77 -13.83
N LYS A 7 29.60 5.94 -13.76
CA LYS A 7 30.20 7.14 -13.15
C LYS A 7 30.19 7.01 -11.62
N VAL A 8 31.35 7.16 -10.99
CA VAL A 8 31.47 7.24 -9.53
C VAL A 8 30.90 8.58 -9.06
N ILE A 9 30.05 8.55 -8.04
CA ILE A 9 29.51 9.76 -7.38
C ILE A 9 30.08 9.87 -5.97
N SER A 10 30.31 11.11 -5.54
CA SER A 10 30.72 11.44 -4.18
C SER A 10 29.49 11.73 -3.31
N ILE A 11 29.67 11.69 -1.99
CA ILE A 11 28.63 12.10 -1.03
C ILE A 11 28.20 13.58 -1.22
N TYR A 12 29.06 14.41 -1.81
CA TYR A 12 28.76 15.82 -2.12
C TYR A 12 27.89 16.00 -3.37
N ASP A 13 27.82 15.00 -4.25
CA ASP A 13 26.97 15.04 -5.45
C ASP A 13 25.51 14.69 -5.13
N ILE A 14 25.29 13.91 -4.07
CA ILE A 14 23.97 13.39 -3.67
C ILE A 14 22.95 14.53 -3.47
N PRO A 15 23.26 15.63 -2.74
CA PRO A 15 22.27 16.70 -2.53
C PRO A 15 21.82 17.34 -3.84
N SER A 16 22.72 17.53 -4.80
CA SER A 16 22.42 18.13 -6.09
C SER A 16 21.50 17.23 -6.93
N ILE A 17 21.83 15.94 -7.01
CA ILE A 17 21.04 14.95 -7.75
C ILE A 17 19.64 14.80 -7.12
N THR A 18 19.59 14.69 -5.78
CA THR A 18 18.32 14.55 -5.04
C THR A 18 17.45 15.79 -5.23
N LYS A 19 18.02 16.99 -5.22
CA LYS A 19 17.27 18.23 -5.50
C LYS A 19 16.60 18.17 -6.87
N SER A 20 17.36 17.85 -7.93
CA SER A 20 16.80 17.79 -9.28
C SER A 20 15.70 16.72 -9.41
N ALA A 21 15.88 15.56 -8.78
CA ALA A 21 14.85 14.52 -8.76
C ALA A 21 13.61 14.97 -7.96
N PHE A 22 13.80 15.64 -6.84
CA PHE A 22 12.75 16.15 -5.97
C PHE A 22 11.88 17.19 -6.69
N ASP A 23 12.48 18.16 -7.37
CA ASP A 23 11.76 19.21 -8.10
C ASP A 23 10.84 18.62 -9.18
N VAL A 24 11.26 17.53 -9.83
CA VAL A 24 10.45 16.82 -10.84
C VAL A 24 9.39 15.92 -10.20
N ALA A 25 9.73 15.26 -9.09
CA ALA A 25 8.82 14.32 -8.41
C ALA A 25 7.70 15.05 -7.66
N MET A 26 8.01 16.13 -6.95
CA MET A 26 7.10 16.83 -6.02
C MET A 26 6.21 17.86 -6.71
N THR A 27 5.54 17.43 -7.77
CA THR A 27 4.52 18.23 -8.43
C THR A 27 3.14 17.82 -7.93
N ALA A 28 2.20 18.77 -7.89
CA ALA A 28 0.81 18.48 -7.50
C ALA A 28 0.20 17.34 -8.35
N ARG A 29 0.59 17.25 -9.63
CA ARG A 29 0.18 16.18 -10.55
C ARG A 29 0.67 14.80 -10.10
N ASN A 30 1.94 14.67 -9.73
CA ASN A 30 2.49 13.38 -9.32
C ASN A 30 1.98 12.97 -7.94
N ILE A 31 1.84 13.94 -7.03
CA ILE A 31 1.28 13.72 -5.69
C ILE A 31 -0.18 13.23 -5.81
N SER A 32 -1.01 13.92 -6.61
CA SER A 32 -2.40 13.51 -6.82
C SER A 32 -2.51 12.16 -7.54
N ALA A 33 -1.65 11.89 -8.52
CA ALA A 33 -1.58 10.59 -9.18
C ALA A 33 -1.21 9.47 -8.19
N GLY A 34 -0.30 9.73 -7.24
CA GLY A 34 0.04 8.80 -6.18
C GLY A 34 -1.15 8.45 -5.28
N PHE A 35 -1.92 9.46 -4.86
CA PHE A 35 -3.15 9.23 -4.08
C PHE A 35 -4.25 8.52 -4.87
N ALA A 36 -4.36 8.81 -6.17
CA ALA A 36 -5.31 8.15 -7.04
C ALA A 36 -4.96 6.68 -7.25
N ALA A 37 -3.66 6.35 -7.34
CA ALA A 37 -3.19 4.98 -7.52
C ALA A 37 -3.55 4.06 -6.35
N THR A 38 -3.62 4.58 -5.12
CA THR A 38 -4.03 3.82 -3.93
C THR A 38 -5.52 3.94 -3.63
N GLY A 39 -6.29 4.68 -4.44
CA GLY A 39 -7.70 4.95 -4.18
C GLY A 39 -7.94 5.79 -2.92
N THR A 40 -6.93 6.51 -2.44
CA THR A 40 -7.06 7.41 -1.28
C THR A 40 -7.74 8.71 -1.69
N TRP A 41 -7.35 9.27 -2.84
CA TRP A 41 -8.00 10.45 -3.40
C TRP A 41 -7.94 10.47 -4.94
N PRO A 42 -9.09 10.49 -5.63
CA PRO A 42 -10.45 10.32 -5.09
C PRO A 42 -10.62 8.96 -4.42
N VAL A 43 -11.54 8.86 -3.46
CA VAL A 43 -11.76 7.61 -2.72
C VAL A 43 -12.28 6.54 -3.69
N ASN A 44 -11.56 5.44 -3.78
CA ASN A 44 -11.95 4.24 -4.54
C ASN A 44 -11.53 2.99 -3.76
N THR A 45 -12.52 2.28 -3.22
CA THR A 45 -12.29 1.07 -2.41
C THR A 45 -12.02 -0.17 -3.25
N ASP A 46 -12.34 -0.12 -4.54
CA ASP A 46 -12.33 -1.27 -5.44
C ASP A 46 -11.06 -1.28 -6.31
N ILE A 47 -10.02 -0.53 -5.92
CA ILE A 47 -8.79 -0.36 -6.69
C ILE A 47 -7.89 -1.59 -6.63
N PHE A 48 -7.93 -2.34 -5.52
CA PHE A 48 -7.17 -3.58 -5.35
C PHE A 48 -8.08 -4.77 -5.63
N GLY A 49 -7.65 -5.65 -6.52
CA GLY A 49 -8.33 -6.91 -6.80
C GLY A 49 -7.75 -8.06 -5.98
N GLU A 50 -8.41 -9.21 -6.04
CA GLU A 50 -7.97 -10.44 -5.33
C GLU A 50 -6.50 -10.81 -5.66
N VAL A 51 -6.07 -10.57 -6.90
CA VAL A 51 -4.70 -10.86 -7.36
C VAL A 51 -3.63 -10.07 -6.60
N ASP A 52 -3.94 -8.85 -6.17
CA ASP A 52 -3.01 -7.99 -5.43
C ASP A 52 -2.76 -8.52 -4.00
N PHE A 53 -3.68 -9.36 -3.50
CA PHE A 53 -3.60 -9.99 -2.18
C PHE A 53 -3.05 -11.42 -2.21
N LEU A 54 -2.77 -12.01 -3.38
CA LEU A 54 -2.22 -13.38 -3.49
C LEU A 54 -0.97 -13.63 -2.61
N PRO A 55 -0.01 -12.69 -2.48
CA PRO A 55 1.15 -12.91 -1.62
C PRO A 55 0.82 -13.02 -0.12
N THR A 56 -0.35 -12.55 0.33
CA THR A 56 -0.78 -12.60 1.74
C THR A 56 -1.06 -14.02 2.22
N GLN A 57 -1.37 -14.95 1.30
CA GLN A 57 -1.72 -16.33 1.61
C GLN A 57 -0.58 -17.09 2.32
N VAL A 58 0.67 -16.70 2.09
CA VAL A 58 1.85 -17.29 2.76
C VAL A 58 1.95 -16.87 4.23
N THR A 59 1.37 -15.72 4.58
CA THR A 59 1.32 -15.18 5.96
C THR A 59 0.11 -15.70 6.74
N ASN A 60 -0.89 -16.28 6.06
CA ASN A 60 -2.00 -17.01 6.68
C ASN A 60 -1.50 -18.35 7.24
N ARG A 61 -0.60 -18.29 8.23
CA ARG A 61 -0.18 -19.45 9.00
C ARG A 61 -1.25 -19.72 10.03
N ILE A 62 -1.77 -20.94 10.02
CA ILE A 62 -2.53 -21.48 11.15
C ILE A 62 -1.60 -21.34 12.36
N LEU A 63 -1.97 -20.49 13.31
CA LEU A 63 -1.26 -20.43 14.59
C LEU A 63 -1.31 -21.84 15.18
N PRO A 64 -0.16 -22.44 15.56
CA PRO A 64 -0.18 -23.71 16.27
C PRO A 64 -1.03 -23.50 17.51
N ASN A 65 -2.20 -24.12 17.54
CA ASN A 65 -3.22 -24.03 18.58
C ASN A 65 -2.61 -23.89 19.99
N PRO A 66 -2.68 -22.73 20.65
CA PRO A 66 -2.50 -22.68 22.07
C PRO A 66 -3.86 -22.92 22.72
N GLU A 67 -4.25 -24.19 22.88
CA GLU A 67 -5.43 -24.58 23.69
C GLU A 67 -6.79 -23.97 23.23
N PRO A 68 -7.94 -24.47 23.71
CA PRO A 68 -9.24 -24.02 23.20
C PRO A 68 -9.55 -22.60 23.69
N GLU A 69 -9.32 -21.61 22.83
CA GLU A 69 -9.89 -20.27 22.98
C GLU A 69 -11.40 -20.35 22.76
N GLU A 70 -12.17 -20.15 23.83
CA GLU A 70 -13.62 -20.03 23.81
C GLU A 70 -14.05 -18.97 22.78
N SER A 71 -14.85 -19.43 21.82
CA SER A 71 -15.56 -18.61 20.83
C SER A 71 -16.39 -17.50 21.52
N SER A 72 -15.86 -16.29 21.60
CA SER A 72 -16.66 -15.09 21.89
C SER A 72 -17.28 -14.55 20.58
N SER A 73 -18.51 -15.00 20.35
CA SER A 73 -19.62 -14.37 19.65
C SER A 73 -19.35 -13.21 18.66
N VAL A 74 -19.46 -13.50 17.36
CA VAL A 74 -19.88 -12.49 16.37
C VAL A 74 -21.38 -12.22 16.56
N GLN A 75 -21.72 -11.09 17.20
CA GLN A 75 -23.07 -10.53 17.14
C GLN A 75 -23.31 -9.98 15.73
N LYS A 76 -24.16 -10.65 14.95
CA LYS A 76 -24.78 -10.04 13.77
C LYS A 76 -25.91 -9.10 14.24
N PRO A 77 -25.93 -7.82 13.83
CA PRO A 77 -27.12 -7.00 14.00
C PRO A 77 -28.11 -7.37 12.88
N THR A 78 -29.10 -8.19 13.18
CA THR A 78 -30.24 -8.44 12.27
C THR A 78 -31.34 -7.43 12.54
N ALA A 79 -31.65 -6.60 11.55
CA ALA A 79 -32.87 -5.79 11.47
C ALA A 79 -33.99 -6.53 10.72
N TYR A 80 -35.25 -6.10 10.99
CA TYR A 80 -36.58 -6.47 10.43
C TYR A 80 -37.30 -7.64 11.15
N VAL A 81 -38.29 -7.38 12.03
CA VAL A 81 -39.73 -7.04 11.86
C VAL A 81 -40.58 -8.23 11.38
N GLU A 82 -41.52 -8.70 12.22
CA GLU A 82 -42.99 -8.79 12.00
C GLU A 82 -43.63 -9.87 12.89
N ASN A 83 -44.59 -9.46 13.74
CA ASN A 83 -45.86 -10.11 14.13
C ASN A 83 -46.45 -9.43 15.37
#